data_AF-A0AAP2CQR8-F1
#
_entry.id   AF-A0AAP2CQR8-F1
#
_cell.length_a   1.000
_cell.length_b   1.000
_cell.length_c   1.000
_cell.angle_alpha   90.00
_cell.angle_beta   90.00
_cell.angle_gamma   90.00
#
_symmetry.space_group_name_H-M   'P 1'
#
loop_
_entity.id
_entity.type
_entity.pdbx_description
1 polymer ?
#
loop_
_entity_poly.entity_id
_entity_poly.type
_entity_poly.pdbx_seq_one_letter_code
_entity_poly.pdbx_strand_id
1 'polypeptide(L)'
;MRLPLIIFACLMPAAAFAQCGSGEQTVLHCTVSNGAKTLQVCSGKETLHYAYGATGQSPDLALAVPFTHNGYVPWAGVGRAIHEAVVFTNGEYSYEAWSSIERGADLADPVTGGVFVLKDGESVAGLDCDQGSITTDFNGLYEALNEAGLCWNQSGEFKWTACQ
;
A
#
# COMPACT_ATOMS: atom_id res chain seq x y z
N MET A 1 2.49 -58.64 17.37
CA MET A 1 1.46 -57.66 16.95
C MET A 1 2.15 -56.56 16.17
N ARG A 2 1.84 -56.37 14.89
CA ARG A 2 2.42 -55.34 14.02
C ARG A 2 1.52 -54.10 14.07
N LEU A 3 1.99 -53.00 14.63
CA LEU A 3 1.25 -51.74 14.74
C LEU A 3 1.37 -50.98 13.40
N PRO A 4 0.26 -50.54 12.76
CA PRO A 4 0.34 -49.83 11.49
C PRO A 4 0.77 -48.39 11.73
N LEU A 5 1.78 -47.94 10.99
CA LEU A 5 2.24 -46.56 10.97
C LEU A 5 1.24 -45.71 10.16
N ILE A 6 0.35 -45.01 10.86
CA ILE A 6 -0.56 -44.03 10.25
C ILE A 6 0.27 -42.80 9.89
N ILE A 7 0.56 -42.63 8.61
CA ILE A 7 1.19 -41.43 8.06
C ILE A 7 0.12 -40.33 8.04
N PHE A 8 0.19 -39.45 9.03
CA PHE A 8 -0.64 -38.25 9.09
C PHE A 8 -0.04 -37.21 8.12
N ALA A 9 -0.55 -37.18 6.89
CA ALA A 9 -0.20 -36.16 5.92
C ALA A 9 -0.74 -34.81 6.41
N CYS A 10 0.16 -33.99 6.96
CA CYS A 10 -0.12 -32.63 7.41
C CYS A 10 -0.32 -31.76 6.15
N LEU A 11 -1.56 -31.61 5.70
CA LEU A 11 -1.91 -30.58 4.72
C LEU A 11 -1.73 -29.22 5.43
N MET A 12 -0.60 -28.55 5.17
CA MET A 12 -0.46 -27.15 5.57
C MET A 12 -1.48 -26.34 4.75
N PRO A 13 -2.30 -25.49 5.38
CA PRO A 13 -3.13 -24.56 4.64
C PRO A 13 -2.19 -23.68 3.82
N ALA A 14 -2.37 -23.66 2.50
CA ALA A 14 -1.79 -22.60 1.69
C ALA A 14 -2.37 -21.30 2.23
N ALA A 15 -1.53 -20.43 2.80
CA ALA A 15 -1.94 -19.10 3.15
C ALA A 15 -2.39 -18.42 1.86
N ALA A 16 -3.71 -18.31 1.68
CA ALA A 16 -4.25 -17.33 0.75
C ALA A 16 -3.76 -15.98 1.28
N PHE A 17 -2.84 -15.33 0.57
CA PHE A 17 -2.41 -13.99 0.89
C PHE A 17 -3.65 -13.09 0.77
N ALA A 18 -4.28 -12.82 1.90
CA ALA A 18 -5.40 -11.93 2.00
C ALA A 18 -4.95 -10.50 1.69
N GLN A 19 -5.90 -9.69 1.22
CA GLN A 19 -5.77 -8.30 0.81
C GLN A 19 -5.17 -7.34 1.89
N CYS A 20 -4.99 -7.78 3.13
CA CYS A 20 -4.06 -7.31 4.19
C CYS A 20 -4.10 -8.33 5.34
N GLY A 21 -3.18 -8.24 6.30
CA GLY A 21 -3.18 -9.11 7.47
C GLY A 21 -4.41 -8.90 8.37
N SER A 22 -4.64 -9.82 9.32
CA SER A 22 -5.72 -9.66 10.31
C SER A 22 -5.48 -8.41 11.16
N GLY A 23 -6.45 -7.50 11.20
CA GLY A 23 -6.36 -6.24 11.94
C GLY A 23 -5.66 -5.11 11.18
N GLU A 24 -5.31 -5.33 9.91
CA GLU A 24 -4.82 -4.27 9.01
C GLU A 24 -5.90 -3.86 8.02
N GLN A 25 -5.82 -2.62 7.56
CA GLN A 25 -6.67 -2.05 6.53
C GLN A 25 -5.91 -1.94 5.21
N THR A 26 -6.56 -2.29 4.10
CA THR A 26 -6.00 -2.08 2.76
C THR A 26 -6.04 -0.61 2.39
N VAL A 27 -4.88 -0.02 2.12
CA VAL A 27 -4.74 1.35 1.60
C VAL A 27 -4.65 1.33 0.07
N LEU A 28 -3.86 0.40 -0.46
CA LEU A 28 -3.74 0.15 -1.90
C LEU A 28 -3.50 -1.34 -2.12
N HIS A 29 -4.21 -1.93 -3.07
CA HIS A 29 -3.96 -3.27 -3.55
C HIS A 29 -4.24 -3.32 -5.03
N CYS A 30 -3.34 -3.93 -5.80
CA CYS A 30 -3.57 -4.21 -7.21
C CYS A 30 -2.65 -5.32 -7.70
N THR A 31 -2.96 -5.84 -8.90
CA THR A 31 -1.99 -6.63 -9.65
C THR A 31 -1.21 -5.73 -10.59
N VAL A 32 -0.01 -6.17 -10.97
CA VAL A 32 0.78 -5.57 -12.05
C VAL A 32 1.28 -6.64 -13.00
N SER A 33 1.65 -6.23 -14.21
CA SER A 33 2.16 -7.12 -15.26
C SER A 33 1.16 -8.23 -15.63
N ASN A 34 -0.10 -7.85 -15.84
CA ASN A 34 -1.21 -8.75 -16.19
C ASN A 34 -1.44 -9.86 -15.17
N GLY A 35 -1.46 -9.52 -13.88
CA GLY A 35 -1.73 -10.48 -12.80
C GLY A 35 -0.51 -11.24 -12.29
N ALA A 36 0.67 -11.05 -12.89
CA ALA A 36 1.87 -11.82 -12.53
C ALA A 36 2.45 -11.43 -11.17
N LYS A 37 2.28 -10.17 -10.78
CA LYS A 37 2.78 -9.61 -9.52
C LYS A 37 1.66 -8.90 -8.77
N THR A 38 1.81 -8.79 -7.45
CA THR A 38 0.92 -8.04 -6.56
C THR A 38 1.67 -6.87 -5.95
N LEU A 39 1.02 -5.72 -5.88
CA LEU A 39 1.43 -4.54 -5.14
C LEU A 39 0.41 -4.30 -4.02
N GLN A 40 0.90 -4.06 -2.80
CA GLN A 40 0.03 -3.90 -1.65
C GLN A 40 0.61 -2.89 -0.64
N VAL A 41 -0.27 -2.05 -0.12
CA VAL A 41 -0.05 -1.16 1.00
C VAL A 41 -1.13 -1.39 2.04
N CYS A 42 -0.71 -1.69 3.27
CA CYS A 42 -1.58 -1.93 4.41
C CYS A 42 -1.31 -0.92 5.53
N SER A 43 -2.37 -0.49 6.20
CA SER A 43 -2.30 0.27 7.43
C SER A 43 -2.57 -0.67 8.61
N GLY A 44 -1.57 -0.89 9.45
CA GLY A 44 -1.75 -1.44 10.78
C GLY A 44 -2.18 -0.35 11.77
N LYS A 45 -1.97 -0.60 13.07
CA LYS A 45 -2.36 0.35 14.13
C LYS A 45 -1.54 1.65 14.11
N GLU A 46 -0.22 1.54 13.94
CA GLU A 46 0.72 2.68 13.98
C GLU A 46 1.85 2.53 12.94
N THR A 47 1.69 1.58 12.02
CA THR A 47 2.70 1.17 11.03
C THR A 47 2.04 1.00 9.68
N LEU A 48 2.71 1.46 8.63
CA LEU A 48 2.37 1.16 7.25
C LEU A 48 3.26 0.05 6.72
N HIS A 49 2.67 -0.86 5.96
CA HIS A 49 3.34 -2.00 5.37
C HIS A 49 3.23 -1.93 3.86
N TYR A 50 4.35 -2.15 3.18
CA TYR A 50 4.43 -2.27 1.72
C TYR A 50 4.86 -3.68 1.37
N ALA A 51 4.24 -4.26 0.35
CA ALA A 51 4.64 -5.54 -0.21
C ALA A 51 4.55 -5.53 -1.74
N TYR A 52 5.56 -6.11 -2.37
CA TYR A 52 5.61 -6.34 -3.81
C TYR A 52 6.20 -7.72 -4.09
N GLY A 53 5.57 -8.51 -4.97
CA GLY A 53 6.08 -9.84 -5.31
C GLY A 53 5.20 -10.64 -6.24
N ALA A 54 5.56 -11.90 -6.49
CA ALA A 54 4.74 -12.81 -7.29
C ALA A 54 3.38 -13.07 -6.64
N THR A 55 2.32 -13.02 -7.46
CA THR A 55 0.95 -13.22 -6.98
C THR A 55 0.81 -14.58 -6.31
N GLY A 56 0.27 -14.59 -5.07
CA GLY A 56 0.07 -15.80 -4.28
C GLY A 56 1.36 -16.42 -3.74
N GLN A 57 2.49 -15.72 -3.76
CA GLN A 57 3.77 -16.13 -3.18
C GLN A 57 4.21 -15.16 -2.09
N SER A 58 5.28 -15.52 -1.37
CA SER A 58 5.93 -14.58 -0.46
C SER A 58 6.42 -13.35 -1.24
N PRO A 59 6.29 -12.12 -0.68
CA PRO A 59 6.75 -10.91 -1.35
C PRO A 59 8.25 -10.97 -1.67
N ASP A 60 8.62 -10.46 -2.84
CA ASP A 60 10.02 -10.25 -3.24
C ASP A 60 10.63 -9.08 -2.43
N LEU A 61 9.79 -8.10 -2.09
CA LEU A 61 10.12 -6.93 -1.26
C LEU A 61 8.99 -6.70 -0.25
N ALA A 62 9.34 -6.57 1.02
CA ALA A 62 8.44 -6.16 2.09
C ALA A 62 9.11 -5.08 2.94
N LEU A 63 8.41 -3.96 3.16
CA LEU A 63 8.89 -2.82 3.93
C LEU A 63 7.86 -2.44 4.99
N ALA A 64 8.32 -1.86 6.08
CA ALA A 64 7.45 -1.32 7.13
C ALA A 64 8.00 0.03 7.59
N VAL A 65 7.13 1.02 7.73
CA VAL A 65 7.47 2.35 8.26
C VAL A 65 6.46 2.74 9.34
N PRO A 66 6.88 3.36 10.45
CA PRO A 66 5.94 3.88 11.43
C PRO A 66 5.17 5.07 10.82
N PHE A 67 3.98 5.37 11.34
CA PHE A 67 3.22 6.57 10.93
C PHE A 67 4.03 7.87 11.06
N THR A 68 4.92 7.95 12.06
CA THR A 68 5.82 9.08 12.29
C THR A 68 6.88 9.28 11.20
N HIS A 69 7.04 8.33 10.28
CA HIS A 69 7.87 8.50 9.08
C HIS A 69 7.32 9.58 8.15
N ASN A 70 6.06 9.99 8.31
CA ASN A 70 5.39 11.03 7.50
C ASN A 70 5.40 10.72 5.99
N GLY A 71 5.41 9.43 5.63
CA GLY A 71 5.48 9.00 4.23
C GLY A 71 4.16 9.19 3.46
N TYR A 72 3.03 9.37 4.14
CA TYR A 72 1.75 9.61 3.47
C TYR A 72 1.60 11.07 3.03
N VAL A 73 1.38 11.28 1.74
CA VAL A 73 1.15 12.58 1.10
C VAL A 73 -0.30 12.61 0.61
N PRO A 74 -1.22 13.29 1.33
CA PRO A 74 -2.59 13.46 0.87
C PRO A 74 -2.66 14.46 -0.28
N TRP A 75 -3.79 14.44 -1.01
CA TRP A 75 -3.99 15.37 -2.11
C TRP A 75 -4.00 16.83 -1.61
N ALA A 76 -3.23 17.70 -2.26
CA ALA A 76 -3.07 19.10 -1.86
C ALA A 76 -4.32 19.98 -2.09
N GLY A 77 -5.43 19.42 -2.57
CA GLY A 77 -6.66 20.16 -2.89
C GLY A 77 -6.62 20.96 -4.19
N VAL A 78 -5.54 20.82 -4.97
CA VAL A 78 -5.30 21.54 -6.23
C VAL A 78 -5.22 20.56 -7.40
N GLY A 79 -5.85 20.91 -8.52
CA GLY A 79 -5.91 20.09 -9.72
C GLY A 79 -7.21 19.30 -9.84
N ARG A 80 -7.30 18.51 -10.91
CA ARG A 80 -8.43 17.62 -11.15
C ARG A 80 -8.12 16.19 -10.72
N ALA A 81 -6.91 15.71 -10.96
CA ALA A 81 -6.47 14.44 -10.41
C ALA A 81 -6.27 14.55 -8.90
N ILE A 82 -7.09 13.83 -8.14
CA ILE A 82 -6.89 13.57 -6.72
C ILE A 82 -5.83 12.49 -6.65
N HIS A 83 -4.58 12.92 -6.55
CA HIS A 83 -3.41 12.05 -6.48
C HIS A 83 -2.92 11.99 -5.02
N GLU A 84 -2.80 10.77 -4.51
CA GLU A 84 -2.39 10.48 -3.13
C GLU A 84 -1.36 9.36 -3.14
N ALA A 85 -0.37 9.43 -2.23
CA ALA A 85 0.72 8.47 -2.23
C ALA A 85 1.28 8.21 -0.83
N VAL A 86 1.80 6.99 -0.60
CA VAL A 86 2.64 6.66 0.55
C VAL A 86 4.04 6.33 0.07
N VAL A 87 5.03 6.98 0.69
CA VAL A 87 6.46 6.77 0.43
C VAL A 87 7.05 5.83 1.47
N PHE A 88 7.70 4.77 0.99
CA PHE A 88 8.51 3.84 1.78
C PHE A 88 9.98 3.99 1.40
N THR A 89 10.89 4.08 2.36
CA THR A 89 12.33 4.21 2.09
C THR A 89 13.11 2.94 2.42
N ASN A 90 14.07 2.56 1.59
CA ASN A 90 15.01 1.46 1.81
C ASN A 90 16.41 1.83 1.27
N GLY A 91 17.27 2.37 2.13
CA GLY A 91 18.58 2.88 1.74
C GLY A 91 18.47 4.09 0.80
N GLU A 92 19.12 4.03 -0.35
CA GLU A 92 19.07 5.04 -1.42
C GLU A 92 17.76 5.02 -2.23
N TYR A 93 16.92 3.99 -2.04
CA TYR A 93 15.66 3.83 -2.77
C TYR A 93 14.46 4.32 -1.99
N SER A 94 13.50 4.90 -2.69
CA SER A 94 12.14 5.11 -2.19
C SER A 94 11.10 4.52 -3.14
N TYR A 95 9.99 4.09 -2.55
CA TYR A 95 8.87 3.45 -3.23
C TYR A 95 7.63 4.29 -2.93
N GLU A 96 7.20 5.07 -3.91
CA GLU A 96 6.02 5.92 -3.82
C GLU A 96 4.84 5.16 -4.40
N ALA A 97 4.07 4.52 -3.53
CA ALA A 97 2.87 3.79 -3.89
C ALA A 97 1.70 4.78 -3.94
N TRP A 98 1.04 4.88 -5.10
CA TRP A 98 0.10 5.96 -5.39
C TRP A 98 -1.24 5.44 -5.94
N SER A 99 -2.28 6.25 -5.75
CA SER A 99 -3.51 6.17 -6.54
C SER A 99 -3.93 7.54 -7.04
N SER A 100 -4.71 7.56 -8.12
CA SER A 100 -5.24 8.77 -8.70
C SER A 100 -6.65 8.54 -9.25
N ILE A 101 -7.56 9.44 -8.87
CA ILE A 101 -8.93 9.51 -9.38
C ILE A 101 -9.22 10.93 -9.87
N GLU A 102 -10.00 11.07 -10.95
CA GLU A 102 -10.47 12.38 -11.41
C GLU A 102 -11.51 12.97 -10.44
N ARG A 103 -11.37 14.24 -10.10
CA ARG A 103 -12.34 14.95 -9.27
C ARG A 103 -13.64 15.13 -10.04
N GLY A 104 -14.74 14.71 -9.41
CA GLY A 104 -16.04 14.68 -10.07
C GLY A 104 -16.22 13.46 -10.97
N ALA A 105 -15.32 12.48 -10.84
CA ALA A 105 -15.46 11.18 -11.46
C ALA A 105 -16.84 10.58 -11.20
N ASP A 106 -17.46 10.04 -12.23
CA ASP A 106 -18.60 9.15 -12.06
C ASP A 106 -18.11 7.70 -11.88
N LEU A 107 -19.04 6.76 -11.73
CA LEU A 107 -18.70 5.34 -11.58
C LEU A 107 -17.95 4.74 -12.79
N ALA A 108 -17.90 5.44 -13.93
CA ALA A 108 -17.23 4.98 -15.14
C ALA A 108 -15.78 5.47 -15.26
N ASP A 109 -15.39 6.49 -14.49
CA ASP A 109 -14.01 7.00 -14.50
C ASP A 109 -13.08 6.04 -13.74
N PRO A 110 -12.02 5.52 -14.40
CA PRO A 110 -11.16 4.51 -13.79
C PRO A 110 -10.27 5.13 -12.72
N VAL A 111 -10.24 4.50 -11.55
CA VAL A 111 -9.14 4.69 -10.60
C VAL A 111 -7.87 4.17 -11.27
N THR A 112 -6.79 4.93 -11.14
CA THR A 112 -5.43 4.54 -11.54
C THR A 112 -4.55 4.45 -10.32
N GLY A 113 -3.43 3.73 -10.42
CA GLY A 113 -2.54 3.52 -9.30
C GLY A 113 -1.30 2.76 -9.72
N GLY A 114 -0.34 2.69 -8.81
CA GLY A 114 0.93 2.03 -9.10
C GLY A 114 1.98 2.31 -8.04
N VAL A 115 3.23 2.11 -8.43
CA VAL A 115 4.40 2.51 -7.63
C VAL A 115 5.45 3.14 -8.51
N PHE A 116 5.97 4.29 -8.09
CA PHE A 116 7.22 4.83 -8.60
C PHE A 116 8.36 4.36 -7.69
N VAL A 117 9.45 3.89 -8.31
CA VAL A 117 10.69 3.58 -7.60
C VAL A 117 11.68 4.68 -7.92
N LEU A 118 12.17 5.34 -6.89
CA LEU A 118 13.16 6.39 -7.00
C LEU A 118 14.47 5.92 -6.37
N LYS A 119 15.58 6.39 -6.92
CA LYS A 119 16.92 6.27 -6.34
C LYS A 119 17.48 7.68 -6.18
N ASP A 120 17.88 8.05 -4.97
CA ASP A 120 18.39 9.39 -4.67
C ASP A 120 17.45 10.54 -5.12
N GLY A 121 16.14 10.26 -5.11
CA GLY A 121 15.09 11.20 -5.54
C GLY A 121 14.81 11.22 -7.05
N GLU A 122 15.51 10.44 -7.86
CA GLU A 122 15.27 10.31 -9.30
C GLU A 122 14.50 9.03 -9.61
N SER A 123 13.44 9.11 -10.43
CA SER A 123 12.67 7.93 -10.85
C SER A 123 13.53 6.99 -11.69
N VAL A 124 13.64 5.73 -11.24
CA VAL A 124 14.37 4.65 -11.92
C VAL A 124 13.45 3.55 -12.46
N ALA A 125 12.21 3.46 -11.96
CA ALA A 125 11.18 2.60 -12.49
C ALA A 125 9.78 3.11 -12.13
N GLY A 126 8.78 2.69 -12.90
CA GLY A 126 7.36 2.87 -12.61
C GLY A 126 6.60 1.60 -12.99
N LEU A 127 5.69 1.19 -12.13
CA LEU A 127 4.79 0.06 -12.37
C LEU A 127 3.36 0.54 -12.18
N ASP A 128 2.57 0.43 -13.25
CA ASP A 128 1.14 0.71 -13.20
C ASP A 128 0.36 -0.54 -12.80
N CYS A 129 -0.68 -0.33 -12.01
CA CYS A 129 -1.66 -1.35 -11.71
C CYS A 129 -2.40 -1.80 -12.97
N ASP A 130 -2.71 -3.10 -13.07
CA ASP A 130 -3.54 -3.63 -14.13
C ASP A 130 -4.96 -3.05 -14.02
N GLN A 131 -5.56 -2.69 -15.15
CA GLN A 131 -6.89 -2.10 -15.19
C GLN A 131 -7.93 -2.99 -14.48
N GLY A 132 -8.72 -2.40 -13.59
CA GLY A 132 -9.77 -3.10 -12.84
C GLY A 132 -9.28 -3.98 -11.69
N SER A 133 -7.97 -4.03 -11.43
CA SER A 133 -7.41 -4.76 -10.27
C SER A 133 -7.28 -3.92 -9.00
N ILE A 134 -7.49 -2.61 -9.09
CA ILE A 134 -7.20 -1.65 -8.03
C ILE A 134 -8.30 -1.66 -6.97
N THR A 135 -7.87 -1.79 -5.72
CA THR A 135 -8.64 -1.44 -4.51
C THR A 135 -7.84 -0.41 -3.73
N THR A 136 -8.47 0.69 -3.33
CA THR A 136 -7.76 1.74 -2.59
C THR A 136 -8.66 2.47 -1.59
N ASP A 137 -8.06 2.89 -0.47
CA ASP A 137 -8.71 3.62 0.61
C ASP A 137 -7.70 4.54 1.34
N PHE A 138 -7.21 5.56 0.63
CA PHE A 138 -6.34 6.59 1.22
C PHE A 138 -7.08 7.51 2.21
N ASN A 139 -8.41 7.65 2.08
CA ASN A 139 -9.22 8.34 3.08
C ASN A 139 -9.18 7.62 4.43
N GLY A 140 -9.36 6.30 4.44
CA GLY A 140 -9.27 5.53 5.67
C GLY A 140 -7.86 5.57 6.30
N LEU A 141 -6.79 5.68 5.50
CA LEU A 141 -5.45 5.97 6.03
C LEU A 141 -5.37 7.36 6.66
N TYR A 142 -5.94 8.39 6.01
CA TYR A 142 -6.01 9.74 6.57
C TYR A 142 -6.73 9.75 7.92
N GLU A 143 -7.84 9.03 8.05
CA GLU A 143 -8.59 8.86 9.30
C GLU A 143 -7.77 8.14 10.37
N ALA A 144 -7.11 7.03 10.03
CA ALA A 144 -6.25 6.28 10.95
C ALA A 144 -5.09 7.14 11.51
N LEU A 145 -4.50 8.01 10.70
CA LEU A 145 -3.47 8.95 11.16
C LEU A 145 -4.03 9.98 12.14
N ASN A 146 -5.22 10.53 11.87
CA ASN A 146 -5.88 11.45 12.80
C ASN A 146 -6.25 10.77 14.13
N GLU A 147 -6.73 9.53 14.09
CA GLU A 147 -7.02 8.73 15.29
C GLU A 147 -5.75 8.45 16.10
N ALA A 148 -4.60 8.32 15.44
CA ALA A 148 -3.28 8.24 16.07
C ALA A 148 -2.76 9.61 16.58
N GLY A 149 -3.55 10.69 16.48
CA GLY A 149 -3.18 12.02 16.93
C GLY A 149 -2.24 12.78 15.99
N LEU A 150 -2.14 12.34 14.73
CA LEU A 150 -1.37 13.02 13.69
C LEU A 150 -2.32 13.79 12.77
N CYS A 151 -2.06 15.08 12.59
CA CYS A 151 -2.82 15.97 11.73
C CYS A 151 -1.94 16.49 10.58
N TRP A 152 -2.51 16.57 9.39
CA TRP A 152 -1.82 17.10 8.22
C TRP A 152 -1.63 18.62 8.32
N ASN A 153 -0.38 19.09 8.37
CA ASN A 153 -0.05 20.51 8.41
C ASN A 153 0.15 21.07 7.00
N GLN A 154 -0.85 21.81 6.50
CA GLN A 154 -0.81 22.51 5.21
C GLN A 154 -0.14 23.89 5.28
N SER A 155 0.12 24.43 6.48
CA SER A 155 0.47 25.84 6.71
C SER A 155 1.97 26.13 6.77
N GLY A 156 2.83 25.26 6.22
CA GLY A 156 4.25 25.58 6.08
C GLY A 156 5.16 24.43 5.65
N GLU A 157 4.96 23.23 6.19
CA GLU A 157 5.92 22.12 6.02
C GLU A 157 5.35 20.88 5.31
N PHE A 158 4.09 20.91 4.85
CA PHE A 158 3.38 19.81 4.16
C PHE A 158 3.77 18.42 4.72
N LYS A 159 3.50 18.24 6.02
CA LYS A 159 3.84 17.01 6.75
C LYS A 159 2.81 16.71 7.82
N TRP A 160 2.74 15.46 8.23
CA TRP A 160 2.01 15.05 9.41
C TRP A 160 2.74 15.50 10.67
N THR A 161 2.00 16.11 11.60
CA THR A 161 2.51 16.53 12.92
C THR A 161 1.53 16.13 14.00
N ALA A 162 1.94 16.14 15.26
CA ALA A 162 0.99 16.02 16.36
C ALA A 162 -0.13 17.08 16.21
N CYS A 163 -1.38 16.66 16.40
CA CYS A 163 -2.51 17.58 16.44
C CYS A 163 -2.34 18.59 17.57
N GLN A 164 -2.74 19.85 17.33
CA GLN A 164 -2.68 20.94 18.30
C GLN A 164 -3.99 21.11 19.07
#